data_AF-A0A0A3J1R6-F1
#
_entry.id   AF-A0A0A3J1R6-F1
#
_cell.length_a   1.000
_cell.length_b   1.000
_cell.length_c   1.000
_cell.angle_alpha   90.00
_cell.angle_beta   90.00
_cell.angle_gamma   90.00
#
_symmetry.space_group_name_H-M   'P 1'
#
loop_
_entity.id
_entity.type
_entity.pdbx_description
1 polymer ?
#
loop_
_entity_poly.entity_id
_entity_poly.type
_entity_poly.pdbx_seq_one_letter_code
_entity_poly.pdbx_strand_id
1 'polypeptide(L)'
;MENNSEPSKVGYTIFKPTGVRHEFPKVDLVNQQVTCTVLYKEETYMTVIIDLKHDKVQVQGEIDELGDLSMDKDSYIDMFKHWAKFFIDNDISNPSDYFDELMKTQS
;
A
#
# COMPACT_ATOMS: atom_id res chain seq x y z
N MET A 1 19.58 47.56 -27.81
CA MET A 1 18.45 47.16 -26.96
C MET A 1 18.85 45.86 -26.29
N GLU A 2 19.27 45.93 -25.03
CA GLU A 2 19.58 44.75 -24.23
C GLU A 2 18.27 44.06 -23.84
N ASN A 3 18.07 42.83 -24.30
CA ASN A 3 16.94 42.00 -23.88
C ASN A 3 17.21 41.50 -22.46
N ASN A 4 16.75 42.26 -21.46
CA ASN A 4 16.65 41.80 -20.08
C ASN A 4 15.44 40.87 -19.95
N SER A 5 15.61 39.60 -20.34
CA SER A 5 14.61 38.56 -20.11
C SER A 5 14.59 38.23 -18.61
N GLU A 6 13.59 38.70 -17.88
CA GLU A 6 13.38 38.31 -16.48
C GLU A 6 13.23 36.78 -16.36
N PRO A 7 13.86 36.13 -15.38
CA PRO A 7 13.71 34.68 -15.18
C PRO A 7 12.26 34.35 -14.82
N SER A 8 11.66 33.39 -15.53
CA SER A 8 10.28 32.97 -15.32
C SER A 8 10.09 32.39 -13.90
N LYS A 9 9.16 32.94 -13.12
CA LYS A 9 8.79 32.49 -11.77
C LYS A 9 7.88 31.24 -11.77
N VAL A 10 8.13 30.28 -12.67
CA VAL A 10 7.35 29.04 -12.73
C VAL A 10 8.07 27.99 -11.88
N GLY A 11 7.58 27.77 -10.66
CA GLY A 11 7.99 26.63 -9.84
C GLY A 11 7.35 25.35 -10.37
N TYR A 12 8.07 24.23 -10.31
CA TYR A 12 7.54 22.92 -10.62
C TYR A 12 7.78 21.97 -9.44
N THR A 13 6.85 21.05 -9.23
CA THR A 13 6.94 20.01 -8.19
C THR A 13 7.25 18.68 -8.85
N ILE A 14 8.22 17.95 -8.30
CA ILE A 14 8.50 16.56 -8.70
C ILE A 14 7.90 15.64 -7.64
N PHE A 15 7.04 14.73 -8.08
CA PHE A 15 6.58 13.62 -7.24
C PHE A 15 7.55 12.44 -7.40
N LYS A 16 8.13 11.98 -6.30
CA LYS A 16 9.00 10.81 -6.27
C LYS A 16 8.40 9.77 -5.32
N PRO A 17 8.28 8.50 -5.73
CA PRO A 17 7.79 7.45 -4.84
C PRO A 17 8.76 7.28 -3.66
N THR A 18 8.21 7.01 -2.48
CA THR A 18 8.99 6.74 -1.26
C THR A 18 9.75 5.41 -1.36
N GLY A 19 9.26 4.50 -2.21
CA GLY A 19 9.78 3.14 -2.37
C GLY A 19 9.18 2.15 -1.37
N VAL A 20 8.30 2.60 -0.48
CA VAL A 20 7.48 1.73 0.37
C VAL A 20 6.44 1.04 -0.49
N ARG A 21 6.33 -0.28 -0.35
CA ARG A 21 5.41 -1.13 -1.10
C ARG A 21 4.49 -1.87 -0.14
N HIS A 22 3.31 -2.21 -0.64
CA HIS A 22 2.32 -2.97 0.10
C HIS A 22 1.94 -4.19 -0.73
N GLU A 23 1.97 -5.36 -0.12
CA GLU A 23 1.64 -6.60 -0.79
C GLU A 23 0.60 -7.39 0.02
N PHE A 24 -0.11 -8.24 -0.69
CA PHE A 24 -1.16 -9.12 -0.14
C PHE A 24 -0.81 -10.57 -0.45
N PRO A 25 0.26 -11.11 0.17
CA PRO A 25 0.81 -12.42 -0.20
C PRO A 25 -0.17 -13.59 -0.02
N LYS A 26 -1.24 -13.41 0.78
CA LYS A 26 -2.22 -14.46 1.00
C LYS A 26 -3.61 -13.89 1.28
N VAL A 27 -4.60 -14.37 0.53
CA VAL A 27 -6.03 -14.21 0.83
C VAL A 27 -6.66 -15.59 0.96
N ASP A 28 -7.19 -15.88 2.15
CA ASP A 28 -7.94 -17.10 2.45
C ASP A 28 -9.42 -16.76 2.51
N LEU A 29 -10.14 -17.02 1.41
CA LEU A 29 -11.57 -16.76 1.30
C LEU A 29 -12.41 -17.64 2.25
N VAL A 30 -11.94 -18.84 2.59
CA VAL A 30 -12.68 -19.79 3.45
C VAL A 30 -12.64 -19.32 4.91
N ASN A 31 -11.46 -18.91 5.37
CA ASN A 31 -11.27 -18.40 6.73
C ASN A 31 -11.51 -16.89 6.84
N GLN A 32 -11.76 -16.20 5.72
CA GLN A 32 -11.86 -14.74 5.62
C GLN A 32 -10.66 -14.04 6.27
N GLN A 33 -9.47 -14.54 5.92
CA GLN A 33 -8.21 -14.05 6.46
C GLN A 33 -7.32 -13.51 5.35
N VAL A 34 -6.72 -12.35 5.60
CA VAL A 34 -5.78 -11.72 4.66
C VAL A 34 -4.48 -11.40 5.37
N THR A 35 -3.37 -11.78 4.75
CA THR A 35 -2.02 -11.39 5.17
C THR A 35 -1.57 -10.23 4.29
N CYS A 36 -1.22 -9.11 4.93
CA CYS A 36 -0.71 -7.90 4.29
C CYS A 36 0.72 -7.63 4.78
N THR A 37 1.58 -7.13 3.91
CA THR A 37 2.96 -6.78 4.25
C THR A 37 3.30 -5.36 3.81
N VAL A 38 4.10 -4.66 4.62
CA VAL A 38 4.75 -3.39 4.29
C VAL A 38 6.21 -3.68 4.03
N LEU A 39 6.66 -3.39 2.81
CA LEU A 39 8.03 -3.63 2.37
C LEU A 39 8.75 -2.33 2.04
N TYR A 40 10.03 -2.28 2.37
CA TYR A 40 10.94 -1.22 1.93
C TYR A 40 12.31 -1.83 1.64
N LYS A 41 12.91 -1.47 0.50
CA LYS A 41 14.19 -2.06 0.03
C LYS A 41 14.24 -3.59 0.09
N GLU A 42 13.13 -4.25 -0.26
CA GLU A 42 12.97 -5.72 -0.25
C GLU A 42 12.93 -6.37 1.15
N GLU A 43 12.97 -5.57 2.21
CA GLU A 43 12.79 -6.02 3.58
C GLU A 43 11.35 -5.81 4.04
N THR A 44 10.80 -6.77 4.80
CA THR A 44 9.47 -6.67 5.39
C THR A 44 9.57 -6.02 6.76
N TYR A 45 8.99 -4.83 6.90
CA TYR A 45 8.99 -4.08 8.17
C TYR A 45 7.78 -4.43 9.03
N MET A 46 6.63 -4.64 8.40
CA MET A 46 5.40 -4.97 9.10
C MET A 46 4.59 -6.00 8.34
N THR A 47 4.07 -6.98 9.08
CA THR A 47 3.06 -7.93 8.61
C THR A 47 1.79 -7.75 9.42
N VAL A 48 0.66 -7.61 8.74
CA VAL A 48 -0.67 -7.48 9.34
C VAL A 48 -1.52 -8.65 8.86
N ILE A 49 -2.04 -9.44 9.80
CA ILE A 49 -2.98 -10.52 9.53
C ILE A 49 -4.35 -10.06 10.00
N ILE A 50 -5.28 -9.93 9.08
CA ILE A 50 -6.66 -9.53 9.35
C ILE A 50 -7.54 -10.75 9.21
N ASP A 51 -8.25 -11.08 10.28
CA ASP A 51 -9.26 -12.12 10.35
C ASP A 51 -10.62 -11.45 10.50
N LEU A 52 -11.36 -11.35 9.39
CA LEU A 52 -12.66 -10.69 9.37
C LEU A 52 -13.75 -11.55 10.04
N LYS A 53 -13.57 -12.87 10.05
CA LYS A 53 -14.53 -13.81 10.63
C LYS A 53 -14.60 -13.68 12.16
N HIS A 54 -13.46 -13.47 12.80
CA HIS A 54 -13.36 -13.33 14.25
C HIS A 54 -13.15 -11.88 14.71
N ASP A 55 -13.17 -10.91 13.79
CA ASP A 55 -12.87 -9.49 14.04
C ASP A 55 -11.54 -9.30 14.80
N LYS A 56 -10.48 -9.92 14.27
CA LYS A 56 -9.14 -9.88 14.88
C LYS A 56 -8.11 -9.31 13.91
N VAL A 57 -7.21 -8.50 14.46
CA VAL A 57 -6.02 -8.02 13.76
C VAL A 57 -4.80 -8.43 14.56
N GLN A 58 -3.86 -9.09 13.88
CA GLN A 58 -2.55 -9.41 14.44
C GLN A 58 -1.51 -8.63 13.66
N VAL A 59 -0.62 -7.95 14.38
CA VAL A 59 0.45 -7.16 13.77
C VAL A 59 1.79 -7.70 14.26
N GLN A 60 2.71 -7.88 13.33
CA GLN A 60 4.07 -8.32 13.58
C GLN A 60 5.04 -7.33 12.93
N GLY A 61 6.10 -6.97 13.65
CA GLY A 61 7.05 -5.94 13.19
C GLY A 61 6.59 -4.50 13.50
N GLU A 62 7.43 -3.55 13.14
CA GLU A 62 7.27 -2.13 13.40
C GLU A 62 7.75 -1.31 12.20
N ILE A 63 7.17 -0.12 12.04
CA ILE A 63 7.43 0.77 10.90
C ILE A 63 8.17 2.04 11.31
N ASP A 64 8.49 2.20 12.59
CA ASP A 64 9.10 3.41 13.14
C ASP A 64 10.43 3.75 12.44
N GLU A 65 11.17 2.72 12.00
CA GLU A 65 12.41 2.86 11.24
C GLU A 65 12.22 3.51 9.86
N LEU A 66 11.01 3.50 9.30
CA LEU A 66 10.70 4.14 8.03
C LEU A 66 10.48 5.65 8.17
N GLY A 67 10.19 6.15 9.38
CA GLY A 67 9.95 7.57 9.66
C GLY A 67 8.96 8.21 8.67
N ASP A 68 9.33 9.38 8.15
CA ASP A 68 8.52 10.17 7.20
C ASP A 68 8.26 9.48 5.85
N LEU A 69 8.88 8.34 5.57
CA LEU A 69 8.62 7.56 4.34
C LEU A 69 7.32 6.78 4.40
N SER A 70 6.76 6.59 5.60
CA SER A 70 5.62 5.71 5.87
C SER A 70 4.50 6.45 6.60
N MET A 71 3.29 5.90 6.50
CA MET A 71 2.17 6.33 7.33
C MET A 71 2.36 5.79 8.76
N ASP A 72 1.57 6.27 9.71
CA ASP A 72 1.52 5.64 11.02
C ASP A 72 0.89 4.23 10.96
N LYS A 73 1.13 3.47 12.03
CA LYS A 73 0.74 2.06 12.13
C LYS A 73 -0.77 1.87 12.06
N ASP A 74 -1.54 2.74 12.69
CA ASP A 74 -2.99 2.63 12.73
C ASP A 74 -3.58 2.91 11.34
N SER A 75 -3.04 3.91 10.64
CA SER A 75 -3.40 4.20 9.25
C SER A 75 -3.14 3.01 8.32
N TYR A 76 -2.03 2.29 8.49
CA TYR A 76 -1.79 1.06 7.72
C TYR A 76 -2.79 -0.05 8.04
N ILE A 77 -3.07 -0.26 9.32
CA ILE A 77 -4.04 -1.28 9.76
C ILE A 77 -5.41 -0.99 9.14
N ASP A 78 -5.86 0.25 9.17
CA ASP A 78 -7.16 0.64 8.63
C ASP A 78 -7.21 0.53 7.10
N MET A 79 -6.14 0.93 6.40
CA MET A 79 -5.99 0.68 4.97
C MET A 79 -6.09 -0.82 4.65
N PHE A 80 -5.39 -1.66 5.41
CA PHE A 80 -5.40 -3.10 5.20
C PHE A 80 -6.74 -3.74 5.53
N LYS A 81 -7.47 -3.28 6.55
CA LYS A 81 -8.85 -3.74 6.83
C LYS A 81 -9.77 -3.46 5.64
N HIS A 82 -9.65 -2.28 5.04
CA HIS A 82 -10.46 -1.92 3.87
C HIS A 82 -10.18 -2.85 2.69
N TRP A 83 -8.91 -3.09 2.38
CA TRP A 83 -8.51 -4.02 1.32
C TRP A 83 -8.91 -5.47 1.61
N ALA A 84 -8.71 -5.93 2.84
CA ALA A 84 -9.11 -7.28 3.24
C ALA A 84 -10.61 -7.48 3.01
N LYS A 85 -11.43 -6.52 3.45
CA LYS A 85 -12.88 -6.55 3.20
C LYS A 85 -13.19 -6.57 1.71
N PHE A 86 -12.56 -5.70 0.93
CA PHE A 86 -12.75 -5.66 -0.51
C PHE A 86 -12.44 -7.01 -1.18
N PHE A 87 -11.34 -7.66 -0.83
CA PHE A 87 -10.97 -8.95 -1.42
C PHE A 87 -11.95 -10.06 -1.04
N ILE A 88 -12.37 -10.13 0.22
CA ILE A 88 -13.36 -11.12 0.66
C ILE A 88 -14.72 -10.87 0.02
N ASP A 89 -15.21 -9.62 -0.01
CA ASP A 89 -16.52 -9.25 -0.56
C ASP A 89 -16.62 -9.51 -2.08
N ASN A 90 -15.48 -9.55 -2.79
CA ASN A 90 -15.41 -9.76 -4.24
C ASN A 90 -14.82 -11.13 -4.64
N ASP A 91 -14.65 -12.06 -3.69
CA ASP A 91 -14.07 -13.39 -3.93
C ASP A 91 -12.68 -13.37 -4.60
N ILE A 92 -11.86 -12.35 -4.29
CA ILE A 92 -10.52 -12.17 -4.86
C ILE A 92 -9.51 -12.92 -3.98
N SER A 93 -9.06 -14.09 -4.45
CA SER A 93 -8.04 -14.90 -3.77
C SER A 93 -6.60 -14.53 -4.15
N ASN A 94 -6.39 -13.91 -5.31
CA ASN A 94 -5.09 -13.44 -5.77
C ASN A 94 -5.11 -11.94 -6.11
N PRO A 95 -4.77 -11.07 -5.16
CA PRO A 95 -4.74 -9.62 -5.39
C PRO A 95 -3.75 -9.18 -6.48
N SER A 96 -2.64 -9.90 -6.69
CA SER A 96 -1.66 -9.55 -7.72
C SER A 96 -2.27 -9.63 -9.11
N ASP A 97 -2.96 -10.74 -9.41
CA ASP A 97 -3.62 -10.95 -10.70
C ASP A 97 -4.69 -9.88 -10.95
N TYR A 98 -5.47 -9.54 -9.91
CA TYR A 98 -6.48 -8.49 -9.98
C TYR A 98 -5.89 -7.13 -10.36
N PHE A 99 -4.79 -6.71 -9.72
CA PHE A 99 -4.14 -5.45 -10.04
C PHE A 99 -3.50 -5.47 -11.43
N ASP A 100 -2.92 -6.58 -11.86
CA ASP A 100 -2.35 -6.73 -13.20
C ASP A 100 -3.42 -6.60 -14.30
N GLU A 101 -4.62 -7.14 -14.10
CA GLU A 101 -5.75 -6.98 -15.02
C GLU A 101 -6.26 -5.54 -15.07
N LEU A 102 -6.35 -4.86 -13.92
CA LEU A 102 -6.70 -3.44 -13.86
C LEU A 102 -5.71 -2.57 -14.63
N MET A 103 -4.42 -2.84 -14.51
CA MET A 103 -3.39 -2.07 -15.23
C MET A 103 -3.43 -2.29 -16.74
N LYS A 104 -3.79 -3.50 -17.19
CA LYS A 104 -3.96 -3.82 -18.62
C LYS A 104 -5.17 -3.14 -19.25
N THR A 105 -6.25 -2.96 -18.49
CA THR A 105 -7.51 -2.38 -18.99
C THR A 105 -7.49 -0.85 -19.07
N GLN A 106 -6.49 -0.19 -18.47
CA GLN A 106 -6.29 1.26 -18.56
C GLN A 106 -5.22 1.70 -19.57
N SER A 107 -4.61 0.75 -20.30
CA SER A 107 -3.67 1.02 -21.41
C SER A 107 -4.41 1.04 -22.76
#